data_AF-A0A0F5R5P1-F1
#
_entry.id   AF-A0A0F5R5P1-F1
#
_cell.length_a   1.000
_cell.length_b   1.000
_cell.length_c   1.000
_cell.angle_alpha   90.00
_cell.angle_beta   90.00
_cell.angle_gamma   90.00
#
_symmetry.space_group_name_H-M   'P 1'
#
loop_
_entity.id
_entity.type
_entity.pdbx_description
1 polymer ?
#
loop_
_entity_poly.entity_id
_entity_poly.type
_entity_poly.pdbx_seq_one_letter_code
_entity_poly.pdbx_strand_id
1 'polypeptide(L)'
;MKFGGKSILWSAIALLLLLSMGVPLLNWLTVALIMVPFVVLYATLSRGMFAAHIVPVFLIAFFVPGSGPASVIIGLFFLVPAIVMGHHYRQGKPVRRTMTAVLLTILGLALVELLVFESVFGVSLIREMQDRMQDMLGNVASQGVMSDIWTAENTDMVVKMTVQAIPQALLLMAFAATAVAQYLSRRALAGFGMAVPGMPPAHEWRLPRVLVTYYLIALVVQMFIPAGDNSFLSVALLNLVPLLRMAFTVQAMGFFFFLAHQKGWAKPVPVLISIILLIFPPLSLIGVLDAAFPIRKSFQKH
;
A
#
# COMPACT_ATOMS: atom_id res chain seq x y z
N MET A 1 -24.75 16.01 -14.07
CA MET A 1 -25.02 14.55 -13.97
C MET A 1 -25.79 14.30 -12.68
N LYS A 2 -26.87 13.53 -12.79
CA LYS A 2 -27.98 13.48 -11.82
C LYS A 2 -27.64 12.63 -10.58
N PHE A 3 -28.15 13.08 -9.44
CA PHE A 3 -28.39 12.27 -8.24
C PHE A 3 -28.96 10.91 -8.66
N GLY A 4 -28.30 9.81 -8.33
CA GLY A 4 -28.72 8.46 -8.73
C GLY A 4 -28.40 7.44 -7.66
N GLY A 5 -29.19 6.37 -7.57
CA GLY A 5 -29.05 5.35 -6.52
C GLY A 5 -27.65 4.75 -6.41
N LYS A 6 -26.91 4.67 -7.53
CA LYS A 6 -25.50 4.23 -7.51
C LYS A 6 -24.60 5.15 -6.66
N SER A 7 -24.74 6.47 -6.74
CA SER A 7 -23.92 7.42 -5.97
C SER A 7 -24.25 7.38 -4.48
N ILE A 8 -25.54 7.17 -4.13
CA ILE A 8 -25.95 6.95 -2.74
C ILE A 8 -25.32 5.67 -2.19
N LEU A 9 -25.35 4.58 -2.97
CA LEU A 9 -24.71 3.32 -2.58
C LEU A 9 -23.21 3.49 -2.31
N TRP A 10 -22.47 4.19 -3.17
CA TRP A 10 -21.04 4.45 -2.94
C TRP A 10 -20.78 5.34 -1.73
N SER A 11 -21.70 6.24 -1.40
CA SER A 11 -21.61 7.07 -0.18
C SER A 11 -21.86 6.23 1.07
N ALA A 12 -22.84 5.32 1.02
CA ALA A 12 -23.08 4.36 2.09
C ALA A 12 -21.88 3.41 2.28
N ILE A 13 -21.26 2.93 1.20
CA ILE A 13 -20.04 2.13 1.26
C ILE A 13 -18.89 2.93 1.91
N ALA A 14 -18.70 4.20 1.52
CA ALA A 14 -17.69 5.05 2.15
C ALA A 14 -17.94 5.20 3.65
N LEU A 15 -19.18 5.49 4.04
CA LEU A 15 -19.56 5.62 5.44
C LEU A 15 -19.31 4.31 6.21
N LEU A 16 -19.77 3.17 5.70
CA LEU A 16 -19.56 1.87 6.35
C LEU A 16 -18.08 1.55 6.55
N LEU A 17 -17.23 1.85 5.56
CA LEU A 17 -15.79 1.66 5.67
C LEU A 17 -15.16 2.59 6.72
N LEU A 18 -15.62 3.84 6.84
CA LEU A 18 -15.15 4.73 7.90
C LEU A 18 -15.61 4.26 9.27
N LEU A 19 -16.86 3.81 9.40
CA LEU A 19 -17.39 3.30 10.67
C LEU A 19 -16.71 1.99 11.09
N SER A 20 -16.30 1.15 10.14
CA SER A 20 -15.57 -0.08 10.47
C SER A 20 -14.16 0.14 11.02
N MET A 21 -13.63 1.37 11.00
CA MET A 21 -12.39 1.74 11.71
C MET A 21 -12.49 1.59 13.24
N GLY A 22 -13.71 1.71 13.78
CA GLY A 22 -13.95 1.51 15.21
C GLY A 22 -14.00 0.03 15.61
N VAL A 23 -13.99 -0.89 14.65
CA VAL A 23 -14.10 -2.33 14.87
C VAL A 23 -12.72 -2.98 14.70
N PRO A 24 -12.13 -3.54 15.78
CA PRO A 24 -10.86 -4.24 15.70
C PRO A 24 -10.88 -5.31 14.60
N LEU A 25 -9.74 -5.52 13.95
CA LEU A 25 -9.57 -6.42 12.81
C LEU A 25 -10.28 -6.00 11.51
N LEU A 26 -11.20 -5.03 11.47
CA LEU A 26 -11.75 -4.53 10.20
C LEU A 26 -10.95 -3.36 9.61
N ASN A 27 -10.02 -2.80 10.38
CA ASN A 27 -9.24 -1.63 9.98
C ASN A 27 -8.43 -1.83 8.71
N TRP A 28 -7.82 -3.01 8.53
CA TRP A 28 -7.05 -3.32 7.33
C TRP A 28 -7.93 -3.33 6.07
N LEU A 29 -9.19 -3.76 6.20
CA LEU A 29 -10.13 -3.80 5.09
C LEU A 29 -10.53 -2.39 4.67
N THR A 30 -10.80 -1.51 5.63
CA THR A 30 -11.05 -0.09 5.35
C THR A 30 -9.86 0.55 4.66
N VAL A 31 -8.64 0.40 5.19
CA VAL A 31 -7.43 0.99 4.59
C VAL A 31 -7.24 0.52 3.15
N ALA A 32 -7.51 -0.76 2.86
CA ALA A 32 -7.40 -1.30 1.52
C ALA A 32 -8.48 -0.77 0.56
N LEU A 33 -9.68 -0.44 1.05
CA LEU A 33 -10.85 -0.19 0.20
C LEU A 33 -11.35 1.26 0.19
N ILE A 34 -11.04 2.09 1.18
CA ILE A 34 -11.67 3.41 1.39
C ILE A 34 -11.45 4.39 0.23
N MET A 35 -10.32 4.28 -0.47
CA MET A 35 -10.08 5.10 -1.66
C MET A 35 -11.10 4.80 -2.77
N VAL A 36 -11.57 3.57 -2.91
CA VAL A 36 -12.45 3.14 -4.01
C VAL A 36 -13.74 3.96 -4.07
N PRO A 37 -14.58 4.04 -3.03
CA PRO A 37 -15.79 4.86 -3.07
C PRO A 37 -15.48 6.34 -3.31
N PHE A 38 -14.42 6.88 -2.71
CA PHE A 38 -14.02 8.29 -2.91
C PHE A 38 -13.61 8.57 -4.36
N VAL A 39 -12.83 7.69 -4.98
CA VAL A 39 -12.44 7.79 -6.40
C VAL A 39 -13.67 7.72 -7.30
N VAL A 40 -14.58 6.78 -7.04
CA VAL A 40 -15.78 6.60 -7.86
C VAL A 40 -16.70 7.81 -7.76
N LEU A 41 -16.99 8.28 -6.54
CA LEU A 41 -17.81 9.47 -6.30
C LEU A 41 -17.17 10.70 -6.95
N TYR A 42 -15.86 10.91 -6.77
CA TYR A 42 -15.18 12.04 -7.37
C TYR A 42 -15.21 11.93 -8.89
N ALA A 43 -14.83 10.80 -9.50
CA ALA A 43 -14.74 10.70 -10.95
C ALA A 43 -16.10 10.92 -11.66
N THR A 44 -17.21 10.49 -11.05
CA THR A 44 -18.54 10.46 -11.68
C THR A 44 -19.44 11.66 -11.40
N LEU A 45 -19.27 12.35 -10.28
CA LEU A 45 -20.12 13.48 -9.87
C LEU A 45 -19.53 14.83 -10.30
N SER A 46 -20.30 15.92 -10.26
CA SER A 46 -19.72 17.27 -10.31
C SER A 46 -19.04 17.59 -8.97
N ARG A 47 -18.18 18.63 -8.91
CA ARG A 47 -17.48 19.00 -7.65
C ARG A 47 -18.46 19.32 -6.51
N GLY A 48 -19.53 20.07 -6.80
CA GLY A 48 -20.57 20.37 -5.81
C GLY A 48 -21.34 19.12 -5.35
N MET A 49 -21.69 18.23 -6.28
CA MET A 49 -22.36 16.98 -5.93
C MET A 49 -21.45 16.04 -5.13
N PHE A 50 -20.17 15.96 -5.47
CA PHE A 50 -19.20 15.21 -4.69
C PHE A 50 -19.14 15.72 -3.24
N ALA A 51 -19.06 17.03 -3.04
CA ALA A 51 -19.10 17.62 -1.70
C ALA A 51 -20.41 17.30 -0.95
N ALA A 52 -21.55 17.37 -1.64
CA ALA A 52 -22.87 17.03 -1.07
C ALA A 52 -22.98 15.56 -0.61
N HIS A 53 -22.18 14.65 -1.16
CA HIS A 53 -22.11 13.25 -0.72
C HIS A 53 -21.07 13.04 0.37
N ILE A 54 -19.90 13.66 0.25
CA ILE A 54 -18.76 13.43 1.14
C ILE A 54 -18.94 14.13 2.50
N VAL A 55 -19.47 15.36 2.53
CA VAL A 55 -19.66 16.10 3.78
C VAL A 55 -20.57 15.35 4.76
N PRO A 56 -21.76 14.86 4.37
CA PRO A 56 -22.58 14.04 5.26
C PRO A 56 -21.89 12.76 5.73
N VAL A 57 -21.12 12.09 4.86
CA VAL A 57 -20.36 10.88 5.24
C VAL A 57 -19.39 11.19 6.38
N PHE A 58 -18.62 12.28 6.28
CA PHE A 58 -17.70 12.69 7.35
C PHE A 58 -18.42 13.16 8.61
N LEU A 59 -19.51 13.92 8.49
CA LEU A 59 -20.28 14.37 9.66
C LEU A 59 -20.86 13.18 10.43
N ILE A 60 -21.47 12.22 9.73
CA ILE A 60 -22.00 11.02 10.38
C ILE A 60 -20.86 10.21 11.01
N ALA A 61 -19.75 9.99 10.29
CA ALA A 61 -18.58 9.29 10.82
C ALA A 61 -17.91 10.01 12.02
N PHE A 62 -18.11 11.32 12.17
CA PHE A 62 -17.62 12.06 13.33
C PHE A 62 -18.48 11.84 14.58
N PHE A 63 -19.81 11.90 14.41
CA PHE A 63 -20.76 11.86 15.52
C PHE A 63 -21.15 10.45 15.97
N VAL A 64 -20.86 9.40 15.19
CA VAL A 64 -21.17 8.02 15.59
C VAL A 64 -20.25 7.56 16.74
N PRO A 65 -20.82 7.10 17.87
CA PRO A 65 -20.03 6.57 18.98
C PRO A 65 -19.09 5.45 18.54
N GLY A 66 -17.83 5.50 19.00
CA GLY A 66 -16.79 4.51 18.66
C GLY A 66 -15.97 4.82 17.40
N SER A 67 -16.34 5.84 16.61
CA SER A 67 -15.57 6.27 15.43
C SER A 67 -14.83 7.60 15.68
N GLY A 68 -15.55 8.66 16.02
CA GLY A 68 -14.99 9.92 16.53
C GLY A 68 -14.04 10.65 15.56
N PRO A 69 -13.19 11.56 16.07
CA PRO A 69 -12.30 12.38 15.24
C PRO A 69 -11.29 11.57 14.41
N ALA A 70 -10.86 10.40 14.88
CA ALA A 70 -9.87 9.56 14.20
C ALA A 70 -10.38 9.07 12.83
N SER A 71 -11.66 8.72 12.72
CA SER A 71 -12.27 8.28 11.45
C SER A 71 -12.23 9.40 10.39
N VAL A 72 -12.40 10.65 10.83
CA VAL A 72 -12.34 11.84 9.97
C VAL A 72 -10.91 12.10 9.51
N ILE A 73 -9.92 12.04 10.40
CA ILE A 73 -8.50 12.22 10.06
C ILE A 73 -8.08 11.20 9.00
N ILE A 74 -8.36 9.91 9.25
CA ILE A 74 -8.04 8.82 8.33
C ILE A 74 -8.80 8.98 7.00
N GLY A 75 -10.08 9.32 7.06
CA GLY A 75 -10.87 9.54 5.86
C GLY A 75 -10.33 10.70 5.03
N LEU A 76 -9.92 11.82 5.65
CA LEU A 76 -9.31 12.96 4.97
C LEU A 76 -7.96 12.59 4.34
N PHE A 77 -7.14 11.81 5.04
CA PHE A 77 -5.87 11.28 4.50
C PHE A 77 -6.09 10.55 3.18
N PHE A 78 -7.08 9.65 3.10
CA PHE A 78 -7.37 8.87 1.88
C PHE A 78 -8.24 9.62 0.85
N LEU A 79 -8.96 10.67 1.26
CA LEU A 79 -9.79 11.48 0.36
C LEU A 79 -8.93 12.20 -0.69
N VAL A 80 -7.81 12.79 -0.27
CA VAL A 80 -6.91 13.56 -1.16
C VAL A 80 -6.32 12.70 -2.28
N PRO A 81 -5.65 11.56 -2.05
CA PRO A 81 -5.13 10.70 -3.11
C PRO A 81 -6.26 10.11 -3.97
N ALA A 82 -7.45 9.87 -3.41
CA ALA A 82 -8.62 9.45 -4.17
C ALA A 82 -9.11 10.54 -5.13
N ILE A 83 -9.10 11.81 -4.71
CA ILE A 83 -9.39 12.97 -5.58
C ILE A 83 -8.35 13.06 -6.70
N VAL A 84 -7.05 12.91 -6.40
CA VAL A 84 -5.98 12.92 -7.41
C VAL A 84 -6.20 11.82 -8.46
N MET A 85 -6.48 10.59 -8.01
CA MET A 85 -6.77 9.46 -8.90
C MET A 85 -8.01 9.73 -9.77
N GLY A 86 -9.13 10.13 -9.15
CA GLY A 86 -10.38 10.41 -9.86
C GLY A 86 -10.25 11.59 -10.84
N HIS A 87 -9.42 12.58 -10.53
CA HIS A 87 -9.12 13.70 -11.42
C HIS A 87 -8.36 13.25 -12.66
N HIS A 88 -7.34 12.40 -12.48
CA HIS A 88 -6.61 11.81 -13.59
C HIS A 88 -7.49 10.92 -14.48
N TYR A 89 -8.45 10.21 -13.90
CA TYR A 89 -9.42 9.43 -14.69
C TYR A 89 -10.31 10.29 -15.55
N ARG A 90 -10.85 11.40 -15.02
CA ARG A 90 -11.61 12.38 -15.81
C ARG A 90 -10.78 12.97 -16.96
N GLN A 91 -9.47 13.10 -16.78
CA GLN A 91 -8.54 13.59 -17.79
C GLN A 91 -8.01 12.51 -18.76
N GLY A 92 -8.40 11.25 -18.59
CA GLY A 92 -7.91 10.14 -19.40
C GLY A 92 -6.39 9.91 -19.30
N LYS A 93 -5.77 10.25 -18.16
CA LYS A 93 -4.31 10.10 -17.99
C LYS A 93 -3.89 8.62 -18.02
N PRO A 94 -2.69 8.30 -18.55
CA PRO A 94 -2.17 6.93 -18.55
C PRO A 94 -2.04 6.36 -17.13
N VAL A 95 -2.29 5.06 -16.98
CA VAL A 95 -2.27 4.35 -15.69
C VAL A 95 -0.98 4.60 -14.90
N ARG A 96 0.19 4.57 -15.55
CA ARG A 96 1.48 4.81 -14.91
C ARG A 96 1.55 6.20 -14.28
N ARG A 97 1.12 7.23 -15.01
CA ARG A 97 1.11 8.62 -14.52
C ARG A 97 0.16 8.79 -13.33
N THR A 98 -0.99 8.12 -13.38
CA THR A 98 -1.97 8.12 -12.29
C THR A 98 -1.43 7.43 -11.04
N MET A 99 -0.91 6.21 -11.17
CA MET A 99 -0.34 5.48 -10.03
C MET A 99 0.83 6.23 -9.40
N THR A 100 1.74 6.80 -10.19
CA THR A 100 2.85 7.60 -9.65
C THR A 100 2.34 8.83 -8.90
N ALA A 101 1.39 9.58 -9.45
CA ALA A 101 0.85 10.76 -8.78
C ALA A 101 0.17 10.41 -7.44
N VAL A 102 -0.60 9.32 -7.43
CA VAL A 102 -1.31 8.86 -6.22
C VAL A 102 -0.33 8.35 -5.17
N LEU A 103 0.65 7.54 -5.56
CA LEU A 103 1.68 7.03 -4.65
C LEU A 103 2.46 8.17 -4.01
N LEU A 104 2.90 9.16 -4.81
CA LEU A 104 3.59 10.35 -4.29
C LEU A 104 2.68 11.21 -3.40
N THR A 105 1.38 11.26 -3.69
CA THR A 105 0.41 11.97 -2.84
C THR A 105 0.29 11.30 -1.47
N ILE A 106 0.16 9.97 -1.42
CA ILE A 106 0.08 9.23 -0.14
C ILE A 106 1.36 9.44 0.68
N LEU A 107 2.54 9.29 0.05
CA LEU A 107 3.82 9.49 0.72
C LEU A 107 3.99 10.93 1.22
N GLY A 108 3.67 11.91 0.37
CA GLY A 108 3.74 13.31 0.72
C GLY A 108 2.82 13.65 1.90
N LEU A 109 1.58 13.15 1.88
CA LEU A 109 0.63 13.34 2.99
C LEU A 109 1.12 12.67 4.27
N ALA A 110 1.67 11.46 4.21
CA ALA A 110 2.20 10.78 5.39
C ALA A 110 3.35 11.57 6.03
N LEU A 111 4.26 12.12 5.22
CA LEU A 111 5.34 12.97 5.70
C LEU A 111 4.83 14.29 6.29
N VAL A 112 3.85 14.92 5.64
CA VAL A 112 3.21 16.15 6.15
C VAL A 112 2.51 15.87 7.47
N GLU A 113 1.81 14.75 7.59
CA GLU A 113 1.11 14.36 8.82
C GLU A 113 2.10 14.15 9.97
N LEU A 114 3.17 13.39 9.76
CA LEU A 114 4.24 13.22 10.76
C LEU A 114 4.79 14.59 11.22
N LEU A 115 5.07 15.49 10.28
CA LEU A 115 5.58 16.83 10.58
C LEU A 115 4.57 17.68 11.35
N VAL A 116 3.29 17.65 10.96
CA VAL A 116 2.23 18.45 11.60
C VAL A 116 1.99 17.97 13.03
N PHE A 117 1.91 16.65 13.26
CA PHE A 117 1.76 16.11 14.61
C PHE A 117 2.92 16.51 15.52
N GLU A 118 4.16 16.42 15.02
CA GLU A 118 5.34 16.75 15.81
C GLU A 118 5.46 18.27 16.06
N SER A 119 5.31 19.10 15.02
CA SER A 119 5.56 20.54 15.12
C SER A 119 4.40 21.36 15.68
N VAL A 120 3.16 20.96 15.42
CA VAL A 120 1.96 21.73 15.83
C VAL A 120 1.41 21.20 17.15
N PHE A 121 1.34 19.88 17.31
CA PHE A 121 0.75 19.26 18.48
C PHE A 121 1.80 18.81 19.52
N GLY A 122 3.09 18.85 19.19
CA GLY A 122 4.16 18.38 20.07
C GLY A 122 4.16 16.85 20.24
N VAL A 123 3.47 16.12 19.35
CA VAL A 123 3.30 14.66 19.43
C VAL A 123 4.14 14.00 18.35
N SER A 124 5.17 13.26 18.75
CA SER A 124 5.91 12.42 17.81
C SER A 124 5.21 11.07 17.68
N LEU A 125 4.50 10.86 16.56
CA LEU A 125 3.79 9.61 16.28
C LEU A 125 4.72 8.39 16.31
N ILE A 126 5.99 8.55 15.90
CA ILE A 126 7.00 7.49 15.96
C ILE A 126 7.33 7.13 17.41
N ARG A 127 7.54 8.12 18.29
CA ARG A 127 7.82 7.87 19.71
C ARG A 127 6.61 7.28 20.42
N GLU A 128 5.42 7.80 20.15
CA GLU A 128 4.20 7.26 20.75
C GLU A 128 4.00 5.79 20.35
N MET A 129 4.31 5.42 19.09
CA MET A 129 4.33 4.02 18.67
C MET A 129 5.39 3.20 19.41
N GLN A 130 6.61 3.75 19.60
CA GLN A 130 7.68 3.09 20.35
C GLN A 130 7.24 2.79 21.79
N ASP A 131 6.73 3.80 22.49
CA ASP A 131 6.30 3.70 23.89
C ASP A 131 5.17 2.66 24.03
N ARG A 132 4.17 2.72 23.13
CA ARG A 132 3.08 1.73 23.10
C ARG A 132 3.56 0.31 22.84
N MET A 133 4.55 0.14 21.97
CA MET A 133 5.14 -1.18 21.72
C MET A 133 5.94 -1.69 22.91
N GLN A 134 6.71 -0.82 23.57
CA GLN A 134 7.44 -1.17 24.79
C GLN A 134 6.47 -1.59 25.90
N ASP A 135 5.39 -0.84 26.12
CA ASP A 135 4.34 -1.18 27.08
C ASP A 135 3.70 -2.54 26.74
N MET A 136 3.34 -2.76 25.47
CA MET A 136 2.70 -3.99 25.04
C MET A 136 3.62 -5.21 25.24
N LEU A 137 4.88 -5.11 24.84
CA LEU A 137 5.85 -6.20 24.97
C LEU A 137 6.25 -6.44 26.44
N GLY A 138 6.39 -5.38 27.23
CA GLY A 138 6.62 -5.46 28.67
C GLY A 138 5.50 -6.17 29.41
N ASN A 139 4.25 -5.92 29.02
CA ASN A 139 3.07 -6.60 29.57
C ASN A 139 3.03 -8.09 29.20
N VAL A 140 3.50 -8.48 28.02
CA VAL A 140 3.60 -9.91 27.63
C VAL A 140 4.70 -10.61 28.42
N ALA A 141 5.84 -9.93 28.64
CA ALA A 141 6.95 -10.46 29.43
C ALA A 141 6.56 -10.67 30.90
N SER A 142 5.80 -9.74 31.50
CA SER A 142 5.36 -9.81 32.89
C SER A 142 4.26 -10.84 33.16
N GLN A 143 3.52 -11.27 32.13
CA GLN A 143 2.49 -12.32 32.22
C GLN A 143 3.06 -13.75 32.22
N GLY A 144 4.39 -13.92 32.27
CA GLY A 144 5.04 -15.22 32.48
C GLY A 144 4.98 -16.19 31.30
N VAL A 145 4.39 -15.80 30.16
CA VAL A 145 4.28 -16.64 28.95
C VAL A 145 5.66 -16.84 28.27
N MET A 146 6.61 -15.94 28.51
CA MET A 146 7.93 -15.92 27.85
C MET A 146 9.07 -15.36 28.70
N SER A 147 8.91 -15.25 30.03
CA SER A 147 9.84 -14.55 30.93
C SER A 147 11.29 -15.05 30.87
N ASP A 148 11.48 -16.34 30.56
CA ASP A 148 12.81 -16.97 30.57
C ASP A 148 13.55 -16.80 29.23
N ILE A 149 12.85 -16.38 28.17
CA ILE A 149 13.38 -16.25 26.80
C ILE A 149 13.36 -14.78 26.33
N TRP A 150 12.45 -13.98 26.87
CA TRP A 150 12.20 -12.59 26.44
C TRP A 150 12.71 -11.58 27.47
N THR A 151 13.83 -10.91 27.14
CA THR A 151 14.46 -9.91 27.99
C THR A 151 14.04 -8.48 27.61
N ALA A 152 14.40 -7.51 28.44
CA ALA A 152 14.29 -6.08 28.09
C ALA A 152 15.10 -5.74 26.83
N GLU A 153 16.29 -6.33 26.67
CA GLU A 153 17.12 -6.15 25.48
C GLU A 153 16.44 -6.66 24.20
N ASN A 154 15.72 -7.79 24.28
CA ASN A 154 14.92 -8.29 23.15
C ASN A 154 13.81 -7.29 22.77
N THR A 155 13.20 -6.65 23.76
CA THR A 155 12.15 -5.64 23.56
C THR A 155 12.71 -4.42 22.83
N ASP A 156 13.83 -3.87 23.29
CA ASP A 156 14.47 -2.72 22.65
C ASP A 156 14.94 -3.03 21.23
N MET A 157 15.49 -4.23 21.01
CA MET A 157 15.88 -4.68 19.68
C MET A 157 14.67 -4.73 18.72
N VAL A 158 13.55 -5.32 19.15
CA VAL A 158 12.34 -5.41 18.34
C VAL A 158 11.76 -4.05 18.04
N VAL A 159 11.65 -3.17 19.05
CA VAL A 159 11.16 -1.80 18.88
C VAL A 159 12.03 -1.03 17.89
N LYS A 160 13.36 -1.12 18.02
CA LYS A 160 14.30 -0.49 17.09
C LYS A 160 14.13 -1.02 15.66
N MET A 161 14.03 -2.33 15.48
CA MET A 161 13.81 -2.94 14.17
C MET A 161 12.48 -2.51 13.55
N THR A 162 11.40 -2.46 14.33
CA THR A 162 10.08 -2.03 13.83
C THR A 162 10.10 -0.57 13.39
N VAL A 163 10.74 0.31 14.16
CA VAL A 163 10.86 1.73 13.81
C VAL A 163 11.66 1.93 12.54
N GLN A 164 12.77 1.20 12.39
CA GLN A 164 13.57 1.22 11.17
C GLN A 164 12.80 0.70 9.95
N ALA A 165 11.79 -0.15 10.15
CA ALA A 165 10.94 -0.68 9.09
C ALA A 165 9.78 0.25 8.69
N ILE A 166 9.47 1.31 9.45
CA ILE A 166 8.35 2.22 9.17
C ILE A 166 8.41 2.79 7.75
N PRO A 167 9.53 3.34 7.24
CA PRO A 167 9.51 4.01 5.93
C PRO A 167 9.26 3.00 4.80
N GLN A 168 9.85 1.79 4.90
CA GLN A 168 9.54 0.68 4.01
C GLN A 168 8.06 0.30 4.08
N ALA A 169 7.48 0.17 5.28
CA ALA A 169 6.08 -0.18 5.46
C ALA A 169 5.15 0.87 4.82
N LEU A 170 5.44 2.16 5.00
CA LEU A 170 4.69 3.26 4.38
C LEU A 170 4.72 3.17 2.84
N LEU A 171 5.88 2.89 2.26
CA LEU A 171 6.03 2.72 0.82
C LEU A 171 5.24 1.52 0.28
N LEU A 172 5.30 0.39 0.97
CA LEU A 172 4.56 -0.82 0.60
C LEU A 172 3.05 -0.60 0.72
N MET A 173 2.61 0.04 1.81
CA MET A 173 1.19 0.37 2.04
C MET A 173 0.68 1.35 0.98
N ALA A 174 1.44 2.40 0.66
CA ALA A 174 1.09 3.37 -0.37
C ALA A 174 0.96 2.69 -1.75
N PHE A 175 1.89 1.81 -2.10
CA PHE A 175 1.84 1.05 -3.34
C PHE A 175 0.63 0.10 -3.38
N ALA A 176 0.41 -0.67 -2.31
CA ALA A 176 -0.71 -1.61 -2.21
C ALA A 176 -2.06 -0.89 -2.29
N ALA A 177 -2.26 0.18 -1.51
CA ALA A 177 -3.47 0.98 -1.54
C ALA A 177 -3.71 1.59 -2.93
N THR A 178 -2.67 2.13 -3.57
CA THR A 178 -2.75 2.66 -4.94
C THR A 178 -3.15 1.58 -5.95
N ALA A 179 -2.54 0.40 -5.87
CA ALA A 179 -2.81 -0.71 -6.79
C ALA A 179 -4.24 -1.26 -6.64
N VAL A 180 -4.69 -1.46 -5.40
CA VAL A 180 -6.05 -1.89 -5.08
C VAL A 180 -7.06 -0.85 -5.55
N ALA A 181 -6.84 0.43 -5.22
CA ALA A 181 -7.70 1.53 -5.65
C ALA A 181 -7.77 1.63 -7.19
N GLN A 182 -6.64 1.50 -7.88
CA GLN A 182 -6.58 1.52 -9.35
C GLN A 182 -7.44 0.40 -9.95
N TYR A 183 -7.26 -0.84 -9.47
CA TYR A 183 -7.96 -2.01 -10.00
C TYR A 183 -9.47 -1.96 -9.73
N LEU A 184 -9.86 -1.74 -8.47
CA LEU A 184 -11.26 -1.76 -8.05
C LEU A 184 -12.03 -0.56 -8.57
N SER A 185 -11.46 0.65 -8.49
CA SER A 185 -12.13 1.86 -8.99
C SER A 185 -12.34 1.79 -10.50
N ARG A 186 -11.36 1.28 -11.27
CA ARG A 186 -11.55 1.06 -12.71
C ARG A 186 -12.74 0.14 -13.00
N ARG A 187 -12.85 -0.99 -12.28
CA ARG A 187 -13.97 -1.92 -12.47
C ARG A 187 -15.30 -1.29 -12.08
N ALA A 188 -15.35 -0.55 -10.97
CA ALA A 188 -16.53 0.18 -10.56
C ALA A 188 -16.96 1.23 -11.59
N LEU A 189 -16.01 2.00 -12.12
CA LEU A 189 -16.24 3.06 -13.09
C LEU A 189 -16.71 2.56 -14.46
N ALA A 190 -16.35 1.33 -14.84
CA ALA A 190 -16.92 0.67 -16.02
C ALA A 190 -18.46 0.55 -15.91
N GLY A 191 -19.00 0.32 -14.70
CA GLY A 191 -20.45 0.30 -14.44
C GLY A 191 -21.13 1.68 -14.53
N PHE A 192 -20.36 2.75 -14.68
CA PHE A 192 -20.82 4.11 -14.98
C PHE A 192 -20.56 4.52 -16.44
N GLY A 193 -20.10 3.58 -17.29
CA GLY A 193 -19.76 3.87 -18.68
C GLY A 193 -18.45 4.63 -18.86
N MET A 194 -17.64 4.78 -17.80
CA MET A 194 -16.35 5.47 -17.88
C MET A 194 -15.24 4.47 -18.20
N ALA A 195 -14.60 4.65 -19.37
CA ALA A 195 -13.44 3.86 -19.77
C ALA A 195 -12.17 4.41 -19.10
N VAL A 196 -11.65 3.68 -18.11
CA VAL A 196 -10.39 4.01 -17.42
C VAL A 196 -9.26 3.10 -17.91
N PRO A 197 -8.08 3.65 -18.30
CA PRO A 197 -6.92 2.84 -18.66
C PRO A 197 -6.55 1.84 -17.55
N GLY A 198 -6.42 0.57 -17.92
CA GLY A 198 -6.01 -0.50 -16.99
C GLY A 198 -4.50 -0.63 -16.87
N MET A 199 -4.05 -1.29 -15.81
CA MET A 199 -2.71 -1.86 -15.80
C MET A 199 -2.61 -2.94 -16.90
N PRO A 200 -1.42 -3.17 -17.48
CA PRO A 200 -1.22 -4.31 -18.35
C PRO A 200 -1.57 -5.62 -17.60
N PRO A 201 -2.01 -6.66 -18.32
CA PRO A 201 -2.23 -7.98 -17.74
C PRO A 201 -1.00 -8.46 -16.95
N ALA A 202 -1.22 -9.20 -15.86
CA ALA A 202 -0.13 -9.65 -14.98
C ALA A 202 0.95 -10.44 -15.72
N HIS A 203 0.58 -11.24 -16.72
CA HIS A 203 1.52 -12.01 -17.54
C HIS A 203 2.45 -11.15 -18.42
N GLU A 204 2.14 -9.87 -18.60
CA GLU A 204 2.95 -8.91 -19.36
C GLU A 204 3.85 -8.05 -18.46
N TRP A 205 3.73 -8.16 -17.13
CA TRP A 205 4.52 -7.34 -16.21
C TRP A 205 6.02 -7.58 -16.40
N ARG A 206 6.74 -6.49 -16.68
CA ARG A 206 8.19 -6.46 -16.90
C ARG A 206 8.81 -5.21 -16.29
N LEU A 207 9.79 -5.43 -15.42
CA LEU A 207 10.66 -4.39 -14.92
C LEU A 207 11.76 -4.04 -15.93
N PRO A 208 12.24 -2.79 -15.95
CA PRO A 208 13.42 -2.41 -16.70
C PRO A 208 14.66 -3.19 -16.22
N ARG A 209 15.43 -3.74 -17.16
CA ARG A 209 16.65 -4.51 -16.86
C ARG A 209 17.66 -3.75 -15.99
N VAL A 210 17.71 -2.42 -16.12
CA VAL A 210 18.60 -1.57 -15.30
C VAL A 210 18.36 -1.68 -13.79
N LEU A 211 17.13 -2.03 -13.37
CA LEU A 211 16.83 -2.24 -11.95
C LEU A 211 17.59 -3.43 -11.36
N VAL A 212 17.96 -4.42 -12.18
CA VAL A 212 18.80 -5.55 -11.74
C VAL A 212 20.18 -5.02 -11.35
N THR A 213 20.77 -4.17 -12.18
CA THR A 213 22.07 -3.56 -11.91
C THR A 213 22.03 -2.74 -10.63
N TYR A 214 21.00 -1.90 -10.44
CA TYR A 214 20.85 -1.12 -9.20
C TYR A 214 20.68 -2.00 -7.96
N TYR A 215 19.96 -3.12 -8.08
CA TYR A 215 19.79 -4.04 -6.97
C TYR A 215 21.07 -4.76 -6.59
N LEU A 216 21.83 -5.24 -7.58
CA LEU A 216 23.13 -5.86 -7.33
C LEU A 216 24.13 -4.88 -6.71
N ILE A 217 24.20 -3.65 -7.22
CA ILE A 217 25.05 -2.60 -6.62
C ILE A 217 24.61 -2.33 -5.18
N ALA A 218 23.31 -2.16 -4.92
CA ALA A 218 22.79 -1.91 -3.58
C ALA A 218 23.14 -3.04 -2.61
N LEU A 219 22.99 -4.31 -3.02
CA LEU A 219 23.38 -5.47 -2.21
C LEU A 219 24.88 -5.49 -1.92
N VAL A 220 25.72 -5.26 -2.93
CA VAL A 220 27.18 -5.24 -2.76
C VAL A 220 27.59 -4.13 -1.81
N VAL A 221 27.08 -2.90 -1.99
CA VAL A 221 27.37 -1.78 -1.09
C VAL A 221 26.90 -2.09 0.33
N GLN A 222 25.71 -2.68 0.50
CA GLN A 222 25.18 -3.06 1.80
C GLN A 222 26.09 -4.03 2.56
N MET A 223 26.83 -4.92 1.87
CA MET A 223 27.77 -5.85 2.51
C MET A 223 28.97 -5.16 3.16
N PHE A 224 29.31 -3.95 2.73
CA PHE A 224 30.42 -3.17 3.30
C PHE A 224 29.99 -2.25 4.44
N ILE A 225 28.69 -2.20 4.77
CA ILE A 225 28.17 -1.34 5.84
C ILE A 225 28.20 -2.11 7.17
N PRO A 226 28.91 -1.58 8.19
CA PRO A 226 28.92 -2.18 9.52
C PRO A 226 27.52 -2.29 10.13
N ALA A 227 27.29 -3.35 10.89
CA ALA A 227 26.05 -3.49 11.65
C ALA A 227 25.88 -2.31 12.63
N GLY A 228 24.71 -1.67 12.61
CA GLY A 228 24.41 -0.53 13.48
C GLY A 228 24.86 0.84 12.93
N ASP A 229 25.42 0.89 11.71
CA ASP A 229 25.70 2.16 11.04
C ASP A 229 24.41 2.95 10.76
N ASN A 230 24.39 4.22 11.16
CA ASN A 230 23.27 5.14 10.97
C ASN A 230 23.58 6.24 9.95
N SER A 231 24.57 6.03 9.07
CA SER A 231 24.87 6.97 8.00
C SER A 231 23.67 7.10 7.04
N PHE A 232 23.63 8.23 6.31
CA PHE A 232 22.64 8.43 5.25
C PHE A 232 22.60 7.25 4.26
N LEU A 233 23.75 6.70 3.90
CA LEU A 233 23.85 5.58 2.97
C LEU A 233 23.24 4.29 3.55
N SER A 234 23.49 3.99 4.83
CA SER A 234 22.88 2.85 5.53
C SER A 234 21.36 2.97 5.54
N VAL A 235 20.82 4.12 5.96
CA VAL A 235 19.37 4.37 5.98
C VAL A 235 18.76 4.28 4.58
N ALA A 236 19.44 4.83 3.56
CA ALA A 236 18.98 4.74 2.18
C ALA A 236 18.90 3.29 1.69
N LEU A 237 19.91 2.46 1.97
CA LEU A 237 19.95 1.06 1.56
C LEU A 237 18.94 0.19 2.32
N LEU A 238 18.73 0.46 3.61
CA LEU A 238 17.70 -0.20 4.42
C LEU A 238 16.29 -0.02 3.84
N ASN A 239 16.06 1.02 3.05
CA ASN A 239 14.79 1.24 2.35
C ASN A 239 14.82 0.79 0.89
N LEU A 240 15.91 1.10 0.17
CA LEU A 240 16.03 0.80 -1.25
C LEU A 240 16.06 -0.70 -1.55
N VAL A 241 16.83 -1.48 -0.78
CA VAL A 241 17.00 -2.93 -1.01
C VAL A 241 15.66 -3.66 -0.85
N PRO A 242 14.88 -3.46 0.23
CA PRO A 242 13.56 -4.08 0.35
C PRO A 242 12.56 -3.66 -0.74
N LEU A 243 12.61 -2.41 -1.20
CA LEU A 243 11.76 -1.95 -2.30
C LEU A 243 12.09 -2.63 -3.62
N LEU A 244 13.37 -2.71 -3.96
CA LEU A 244 13.83 -3.43 -5.15
C LEU A 244 13.47 -4.91 -5.04
N ARG A 245 13.66 -5.52 -3.86
CA ARG A 245 13.25 -6.89 -3.58
C ARG A 245 11.75 -7.09 -3.84
N MET A 246 10.90 -6.19 -3.33
CA MET A 246 9.46 -6.24 -3.58
C MET A 246 9.12 -6.08 -5.08
N ALA A 247 9.78 -5.16 -5.77
CA ALA A 247 9.60 -4.99 -7.21
C ALA A 247 9.92 -6.30 -7.95
N PHE A 248 11.00 -6.97 -7.58
CA PHE A 248 11.34 -8.29 -8.14
C PHE A 248 10.38 -9.40 -7.70
N THR A 249 9.78 -9.33 -6.50
CA THR A 249 8.66 -10.22 -6.14
C THR A 249 7.48 -10.03 -7.10
N VAL A 250 7.10 -8.79 -7.42
CA VAL A 250 6.04 -8.49 -8.41
C VAL A 250 6.43 -8.98 -9.81
N GLN A 251 7.69 -8.83 -10.21
CA GLN A 251 8.22 -9.40 -11.46
C GLN A 251 8.08 -10.93 -11.48
N ALA A 252 8.41 -11.61 -10.38
CA ALA A 252 8.25 -13.05 -10.24
C ALA A 252 6.79 -13.48 -10.36
N MET A 253 5.85 -12.75 -9.75
CA MET A 253 4.41 -12.98 -9.95
C MET A 253 4.06 -12.90 -11.44
N GLY A 254 4.49 -11.84 -12.11
CA GLY A 254 4.25 -11.64 -13.54
C GLY A 254 4.82 -12.79 -14.40
N PHE A 255 5.98 -13.32 -14.03
CA PHE A 255 6.56 -14.51 -14.65
C PHE A 255 5.68 -15.76 -14.47
N PHE A 256 5.16 -16.02 -13.28
CA PHE A 256 4.26 -17.17 -13.06
C PHE A 256 2.90 -16.99 -13.73
N PHE A 257 2.37 -15.77 -13.81
CA PHE A 257 1.18 -15.48 -14.64
C PHE A 257 1.45 -15.71 -16.13
N PHE A 258 2.65 -15.37 -16.61
CA PHE A 258 3.10 -15.69 -17.97
C PHE A 258 3.19 -17.20 -18.19
N LEU A 259 3.79 -17.93 -17.25
CA LEU A 259 3.92 -19.38 -17.37
C LEU A 259 2.56 -20.07 -17.36
N ALA A 260 1.65 -19.62 -16.50
CA ALA A 260 0.27 -20.09 -16.45
C ALA A 260 -0.46 -19.84 -17.77
N HIS A 261 -0.26 -18.66 -18.38
CA HIS A 261 -0.86 -18.32 -19.67
C HIS A 261 -0.32 -19.20 -20.81
N GLN A 262 1.01 -19.39 -20.89
CA GLN A 262 1.64 -20.19 -21.94
C GLN A 262 1.35 -21.69 -21.81
N LYS A 263 1.28 -22.21 -20.58
CA LYS A 263 1.08 -23.64 -20.30
C LYS A 263 -0.39 -24.01 -20.03
N GLY A 264 -1.31 -23.05 -20.10
CA GLY A 264 -2.74 -23.30 -19.86
C GLY A 264 -3.06 -23.76 -18.44
N TRP A 265 -2.34 -23.27 -17.42
CA TRP A 265 -2.61 -23.63 -16.03
C TRP A 265 -3.98 -23.10 -15.58
N ALA A 266 -4.58 -23.79 -14.60
CA ALA A 266 -5.84 -23.34 -14.01
C ALA A 266 -5.68 -21.95 -13.37
N LYS A 267 -6.69 -21.08 -13.52
CA LYS A 267 -6.67 -19.67 -13.07
C LYS A 267 -6.25 -19.46 -11.60
N PRO A 268 -6.61 -20.34 -10.63
CA PRO A 268 -6.18 -20.16 -9.24
C PRO A 268 -4.68 -20.39 -9.00
N VAL A 269 -4.02 -21.18 -9.84
CA VAL A 269 -2.61 -21.59 -9.65
C VAL A 269 -1.66 -20.39 -9.56
N PRO A 270 -1.60 -19.47 -10.54
CA PRO A 270 -0.70 -18.32 -10.44
C PRO A 270 -1.04 -17.37 -9.27
N VAL A 271 -2.31 -17.35 -8.82
CA VAL A 271 -2.73 -16.56 -7.65
C VAL A 271 -2.16 -17.16 -6.37
N LEU A 272 -2.28 -18.47 -6.18
CA LEU A 272 -1.70 -19.17 -5.01
C LEU A 272 -0.18 -19.04 -4.97
N ILE A 273 0.50 -19.16 -6.13
CA ILE A 273 1.94 -18.93 -6.22
C ILE A 273 2.29 -17.49 -5.82
N SER A 274 1.49 -16.51 -6.25
CA SER A 274 1.71 -15.10 -5.87
C SER A 274 1.63 -14.87 -4.36
N ILE A 275 0.74 -15.58 -3.65
CA ILE A 275 0.67 -15.54 -2.19
C ILE A 275 1.96 -16.11 -1.58
N ILE A 276 2.44 -17.25 -2.07
CA ILE A 276 3.69 -17.87 -1.60
C ILE A 276 4.89 -16.93 -1.85
N LEU A 277 4.96 -16.28 -3.01
CA LEU A 277 6.00 -15.30 -3.34
C LEU A 277 6.03 -14.11 -2.36
N LEU A 278 4.88 -13.66 -1.87
CA LEU A 278 4.79 -12.58 -0.87
C LEU A 278 5.27 -13.03 0.50
N ILE A 279 4.93 -14.26 0.90
CA ILE A 279 5.26 -14.81 2.22
C ILE A 279 6.72 -15.25 2.31
N PHE A 280 7.34 -15.63 1.19
CA PHE A 280 8.72 -16.11 1.15
C PHE A 280 9.63 -15.16 0.33
N PRO A 281 10.18 -14.09 0.96
CA PRO A 281 11.01 -13.08 0.29
C PRO A 281 12.18 -13.60 -0.57
N PRO A 282 12.85 -14.73 -0.25
CA PRO A 282 13.91 -15.27 -1.09
C PRO A 282 13.47 -15.58 -2.54
N LEU A 283 12.18 -15.83 -2.78
CA LEU A 283 11.67 -16.11 -4.13
C LEU A 283 11.68 -14.90 -5.07
N SER A 284 11.89 -13.69 -4.55
CA SER A 284 12.15 -12.49 -5.36
C SER A 284 13.30 -12.68 -6.36
N LEU A 285 14.26 -13.58 -6.07
CA LEU A 285 15.34 -13.94 -6.99
C LEU A 285 14.84 -14.47 -8.34
N ILE A 286 13.70 -15.14 -8.38
CA ILE A 286 13.07 -15.59 -9.64
C ILE A 286 12.77 -14.37 -10.52
N GLY A 287 12.27 -13.28 -9.93
CA GLY A 287 11.99 -12.04 -10.64
C GLY A 287 13.27 -11.33 -11.09
N VAL A 288 14.33 -11.38 -10.28
CA VAL A 288 15.65 -10.88 -10.68
C VAL A 288 16.12 -11.62 -11.94
N LEU A 289 16.04 -12.95 -11.94
CA LEU A 289 16.44 -13.78 -13.08
C LEU A 289 15.58 -13.51 -14.32
N ASP A 290 14.26 -13.39 -14.17
CA ASP A 290 13.34 -13.09 -15.27
C ASP A 290 13.56 -11.68 -15.87
N ALA A 291 13.99 -10.70 -15.07
CA ALA A 291 14.35 -9.38 -15.56
C ALA A 291 15.74 -9.35 -16.20
N ALA A 292 16.70 -10.09 -15.63
CA ALA A 292 18.10 -10.09 -16.06
C ALA A 292 18.32 -10.86 -17.37
N PHE A 293 17.59 -11.95 -17.54
CA PHE A 293 17.74 -12.91 -18.64
C PHE A 293 16.41 -13.07 -19.39
N PRO A 294 16.43 -13.33 -20.71
CA PRO A 294 15.21 -13.49 -21.51
C PRO A 294 14.53 -14.87 -21.32
N ILE A 295 14.34 -15.32 -20.08
CA ILE A 295 13.89 -16.68 -19.73
C ILE A 295 12.53 -17.02 -20.34
N ARG A 296 11.64 -16.02 -20.47
CA ARG A 296 10.31 -16.19 -21.08
C ARG A 296 10.36 -16.68 -22.53
N LYS A 297 11.40 -16.34 -23.30
CA LYS A 297 11.54 -16.77 -24.71
C LYS A 297 11.63 -18.29 -24.83
N SER A 298 12.23 -18.96 -23.85
CA SER A 298 12.37 -20.42 -23.82
C SER A 298 11.04 -21.17 -23.64
N PHE A 299 9.96 -20.48 -23.29
CA PHE A 299 8.63 -21.08 -23.08
C PHE A 299 7.60 -20.66 -24.14
N GLN A 300 7.98 -19.84 -25.12
CA GLN A 300 7.10 -19.50 -26.23
C GLN A 300 7.13 -20.66 -27.23
N LYS A 301 5.97 -21.30 -27.45
CA LYS A 301 5.81 -22.29 -28.53
C LYS A 301 6.10 -21.59 -29.86
N HIS A 302 7.01 -22.17 -30.65
CA HIS A 302 7.21 -21.79 -32.05
C HIS A 302 6.06 -22.38 -32.89
#